data_AF-A0A5J4DPY2-F1
#
_entry.id   AF-A0A5J4DPY2-F1
#
_cell.length_a   1.000
_cell.length_b   1.000
_cell.length_c   1.000
_cell.angle_alpha   90.00
_cell.angle_beta   90.00
_cell.angle_gamma   90.00
#
_symmetry.space_group_name_H-M   'P 1'
#
loop_
_entity.id
_entity.type
_entity.pdbx_description
1 polymer ?
#
loop_
_entity_poly.entity_id
_entity_poly.type
_entity_poly.pdbx_seq_one_letter_code
_entity_poly.pdbx_strand_id
1 'polypeptide(L)'
;MVDTIGNMPPEFMYYCFSILKPFEQGIEKYANFFRNIENENFVDSFLRIEKWLADTPPIPGALFKQWIKDIYQDNLLIQNKMYVGGRRISLKNIKMPIFTQVAVGDHLVSPECSMPLHYAVGSDDKTLRVYPTGHVGMIASSLSQKKVLPELGQWLIKHS
;
A
#
# COMPACT_ATOMS: atom_id res chain seq x y z
N MET A 1 -24.20 -7.80 1.71
CA MET A 1 -23.05 -7.80 2.65
C MET A 1 -22.71 -6.38 3.09
N VAL A 2 -22.09 -5.54 2.24
CA VAL A 2 -21.88 -4.12 2.57
C VAL A 2 -23.18 -3.39 2.90
N ASP A 3 -24.21 -3.56 2.06
CA ASP A 3 -25.53 -2.91 2.23
C ASP A 3 -26.31 -3.44 3.46
N THR A 4 -25.78 -4.47 4.14
CA THR A 4 -26.43 -5.16 5.27
C THR A 4 -25.68 -4.96 6.60
N ILE A 5 -24.34 -4.89 6.56
CA ILE A 5 -23.46 -4.87 7.74
C ILE A 5 -23.00 -3.43 8.06
N GLY A 6 -23.13 -2.50 7.10
CA GLY A 6 -22.74 -1.09 7.26
C GLY A 6 -21.23 -0.88 7.16
N ASN A 7 -20.44 -1.67 7.91
CA ASN A 7 -18.99 -1.71 7.84
C ASN A 7 -18.50 -3.05 7.25
N MET A 8 -17.37 -3.01 6.56
CA MET A 8 -16.59 -4.19 6.17
C MET A 8 -15.82 -4.68 7.40
N PRO A 9 -16.04 -5.92 7.88
CA PRO A 9 -15.32 -6.46 9.02
C PRO A 9 -13.81 -6.63 8.74
N PRO A 10 -12.93 -6.39 9.72
CA PRO A 10 -11.49 -6.59 9.58
C PRO A 10 -11.10 -8.00 9.14
N GLU A 11 -11.83 -9.01 9.61
CA GLU A 11 -11.56 -10.43 9.34
C GLU A 11 -11.69 -10.74 7.84
N PHE A 12 -12.62 -10.05 7.16
CA PHE A 12 -12.77 -10.20 5.71
C PHE A 12 -11.62 -9.55 4.94
N MET A 13 -11.10 -8.42 5.43
CA MET A 13 -9.92 -7.78 4.83
C MET A 13 -8.70 -8.70 4.98
N TYR A 14 -8.50 -9.26 6.18
CA TYR A 14 -7.45 -10.25 6.43
C TYR A 14 -7.60 -11.46 5.50
N TYR A 15 -8.82 -12.00 5.39
CA TYR A 15 -9.11 -13.10 4.48
C TYR A 15 -8.71 -12.78 3.03
N CYS A 16 -9.17 -11.64 2.49
CA CYS A 16 -8.87 -11.20 1.13
C CYS A 16 -7.36 -11.13 0.85
N PHE A 17 -6.55 -10.61 1.77
CA PHE A 17 -5.10 -10.54 1.57
C PHE A 17 -4.38 -11.88 1.83
N SER A 18 -4.85 -12.68 2.78
CA SER A 18 -4.26 -13.99 3.09
C SER A 18 -4.35 -14.96 1.90
N ILE A 19 -5.45 -14.91 1.13
CA ILE A 19 -5.64 -15.76 -0.04
C ILE A 19 -4.86 -15.31 -1.27
N LEU A 20 -4.32 -14.08 -1.30
CA LEU A 20 -3.44 -13.65 -2.39
C LEU A 20 -2.13 -14.42 -2.39
N LYS A 21 -1.67 -14.81 -1.19
CA LYS A 21 -0.41 -15.54 -1.00
C LYS A 21 -0.53 -16.59 0.12
N PRO A 22 -1.36 -17.63 -0.06
CA PRO A 22 -1.69 -18.56 1.02
C PRO A 22 -0.48 -19.37 1.49
N PHE A 23 0.48 -19.64 0.60
CA PHE A 23 1.71 -20.36 0.94
C PHE A 23 2.71 -19.48 1.69
N GLU A 24 3.02 -18.29 1.15
CA GLU A 24 3.94 -17.34 1.80
C GLU A 24 3.39 -16.83 3.13
N GLN A 25 2.09 -16.48 3.21
CA GLN A 25 1.45 -15.98 4.43
C GLN A 25 1.04 -17.08 5.42
N GLY A 26 0.95 -18.33 4.97
CA GLY A 26 0.63 -19.47 5.79
C GLY A 26 1.88 -20.26 6.19
N ILE A 27 2.12 -21.37 5.50
CA ILE A 27 3.11 -22.39 5.90
C ILE A 27 4.52 -21.81 5.97
N GLU A 28 4.94 -21.07 4.95
CA GLU A 28 6.33 -20.59 4.86
C GLU A 28 6.64 -19.55 5.94
N LYS A 29 5.70 -18.64 6.22
CA LYS A 29 5.81 -17.65 7.30
C LYS A 29 6.07 -18.31 8.65
N TYR A 30 5.25 -19.28 9.04
CA TYR A 30 5.43 -19.96 10.33
C TYR A 30 6.66 -20.86 10.35
N ALA A 31 6.98 -21.54 9.24
CA ALA A 31 8.23 -22.29 9.14
C ALA A 31 9.46 -21.39 9.30
N ASN A 32 9.45 -20.21 8.68
CA ASN A 32 10.51 -19.22 8.82
C ASN A 32 10.58 -18.65 10.25
N PHE A 33 9.42 -18.45 10.89
CA PHE A 33 9.36 -18.05 12.30
C PHE A 33 10.01 -19.08 13.22
N PHE A 34 9.65 -20.35 13.11
CA PHE A 34 10.25 -21.41 13.93
C PHE A 34 11.75 -21.57 13.68
N ARG A 35 12.22 -21.38 12.44
CA ARG A 35 13.67 -21.40 12.12
C ARG A 35 14.46 -20.26 12.77
N ASN A 36 13.81 -19.13 13.06
CA ASN A 36 14.45 -17.93 13.60
C ASN A 36 13.98 -17.61 15.03
N ILE A 37 13.34 -18.56 15.73
CA ILE A 37 12.71 -18.31 17.03
C ILE A 37 13.73 -17.93 18.13
N GLU A 38 14.98 -18.34 17.99
CA GLU A 38 16.07 -17.99 18.91
C GLU A 38 16.66 -16.60 18.64
N ASN A 39 16.31 -15.97 17.51
CA ASN A 39 16.74 -14.61 17.18
C ASN A 39 15.72 -13.60 17.74
N GLU A 40 16.00 -13.05 18.92
CA GLU A 40 15.12 -12.09 19.60
C GLU A 40 14.71 -10.91 18.72
N ASN A 41 15.64 -10.35 17.94
CA ASN A 41 15.36 -9.22 17.04
C ASN A 41 14.38 -9.60 15.91
N PHE A 42 14.51 -10.83 15.39
CA PHE A 42 13.60 -11.35 14.39
C PHE A 42 12.21 -11.58 15.00
N VAL A 43 12.13 -12.21 16.18
CA VAL A 43 10.87 -12.50 16.86
C VAL A 43 10.12 -11.21 17.21
N ASP A 44 10.81 -10.22 17.77
CA ASP A 44 10.20 -8.93 18.10
C ASP A 44 9.66 -8.22 16.83
N SER A 45 10.45 -8.20 15.75
CA SER A 45 10.02 -7.63 14.47
C SER A 45 8.81 -8.36 13.89
N PHE A 46 8.81 -9.69 13.96
CA PHE A 46 7.71 -10.53 13.48
C PHE A 46 6.42 -10.24 14.27
N LEU A 47 6.48 -10.25 15.60
CA LEU A 47 5.32 -10.00 16.46
C LEU A 47 4.75 -8.59 16.28
N ARG A 48 5.61 -7.59 16.04
CA ARG A 48 5.16 -6.22 15.72
C ARG A 48 4.34 -6.17 14.44
N ILE A 49 4.76 -6.87 13.39
CA ILE A 49 4.04 -6.93 12.12
C ILE A 49 2.72 -7.69 12.30
N GLU A 50 2.73 -8.83 13.00
CA GLU A 50 1.50 -9.60 13.26
C GLU A 50 0.47 -8.80 14.05
N LYS A 51 0.92 -8.09 15.09
CA LYS A 51 0.05 -7.22 15.87
C LYS A 51 -0.52 -6.09 15.01
N TRP A 52 0.32 -5.44 14.21
CA TRP A 52 -0.13 -4.38 13.29
C TRP A 52 -1.18 -4.88 12.29
N LEU A 53 -1.03 -6.10 11.77
CA LEU A 53 -2.02 -6.72 10.89
C LEU A 53 -3.33 -7.05 11.64
N ALA A 54 -3.24 -7.57 12.86
CA ALA A 54 -4.40 -7.92 13.68
C ALA A 54 -5.21 -6.69 14.13
N ASP A 55 -4.55 -5.56 14.35
CA ASP A 55 -5.16 -4.29 14.79
C ASP A 55 -5.82 -3.49 13.62
N THR A 56 -6.24 -4.17 12.55
CA THR A 56 -6.89 -3.52 11.39
C THR A 56 -8.30 -3.03 11.76
N PRO A 57 -8.62 -1.73 11.59
CA PRO A 57 -9.95 -1.22 11.90
C PRO A 57 -10.98 -1.58 10.81
N PRO A 58 -12.28 -1.65 11.15
CA PRO A 58 -13.33 -1.84 10.16
C PRO A 58 -13.39 -0.66 9.18
N ILE A 59 -13.69 -0.95 7.92
CA ILE A 59 -13.79 0.07 6.85
C ILE A 59 -15.27 0.36 6.58
N PRO A 60 -15.72 1.62 6.44
CA PRO A 60 -17.09 1.92 6.03
C PRO A 60 -17.46 1.18 4.75
N GLY A 61 -18.57 0.44 4.77
CA GLY A 61 -18.92 -0.46 3.68
C GLY A 61 -19.16 0.28 2.36
N ALA A 62 -19.81 1.44 2.40
CA ALA A 62 -20.01 2.27 1.20
C ALA A 62 -18.69 2.69 0.54
N LEU A 63 -17.68 3.02 1.36
CA LEU A 63 -16.32 3.31 0.87
C LEU A 63 -15.70 2.07 0.22
N PHE A 64 -15.77 0.92 0.88
CA PHE A 64 -15.24 -0.33 0.33
C PHE A 64 -15.91 -0.70 -1.02
N LYS A 65 -17.24 -0.59 -1.10
CA LYS A 65 -18.01 -0.85 -2.33
C LYS A 65 -17.59 0.09 -3.46
N GLN A 66 -17.45 1.38 -3.19
CA GLN A 66 -16.97 2.34 -4.17
C GLN A 66 -15.53 2.01 -4.59
N TRP A 67 -14.65 1.70 -3.65
CA TRP A 67 -13.25 1.37 -3.93
C TRP A 67 -13.10 0.15 -4.85
N ILE A 68 -13.82 -0.95 -4.55
CA ILE A 68 -13.78 -2.15 -5.38
C ILE A 68 -14.34 -1.89 -6.77
N LYS A 69 -15.48 -1.20 -6.89
CA LYS A 69 -16.10 -0.95 -8.19
C LYS A 69 -15.31 0.08 -9.01
N ASP A 70 -15.14 1.28 -8.47
CA ASP A 70 -14.62 2.41 -9.24
C ASP A 70 -13.11 2.29 -9.50
N ILE A 71 -12.33 1.65 -8.62
CA ILE A 71 -10.87 1.55 -8.76
C ILE A 71 -10.46 0.17 -9.25
N TYR A 72 -10.79 -0.90 -8.54
CA TYR A 72 -10.32 -2.24 -8.92
C TYR A 72 -10.97 -2.78 -10.20
N GLN A 73 -12.28 -2.58 -10.39
CA GLN A 73 -13.00 -3.12 -11.55
C GLN A 73 -12.98 -2.13 -12.73
N ASP A 74 -13.43 -0.89 -12.51
CA ASP A 74 -13.67 0.07 -13.58
C ASP A 74 -12.48 1.00 -13.86
N ASN A 75 -11.48 1.04 -12.97
CA ASN A 75 -10.26 1.87 -13.06
C ASN A 75 -10.54 3.34 -13.45
N LEU A 76 -11.51 3.96 -12.79
CA LEU A 76 -12.05 5.29 -13.13
C LEU A 76 -11.10 6.44 -12.77
N LEU A 77 -10.19 6.22 -11.81
CA LEU A 77 -9.25 7.23 -11.33
C LEU A 77 -8.30 7.69 -12.45
N ILE A 78 -7.60 6.74 -13.09
CA ILE A 78 -6.65 7.04 -14.17
C ILE A 78 -7.35 7.62 -15.42
N GLN A 79 -8.62 7.28 -15.60
CA GLN A 79 -9.47 7.78 -16.69
C GLN A 79 -10.01 9.19 -16.45
N ASN A 80 -9.81 9.79 -15.27
CA ASN A 80 -10.43 11.06 -14.86
C ASN A 80 -11.97 11.03 -14.91
N LYS A 81 -12.57 9.86 -14.60
CA LYS A 81 -14.02 9.63 -14.59
C LYS A 81 -14.59 9.40 -13.19
N MET A 82 -13.72 9.24 -12.19
CA MET A 82 -14.13 8.98 -10.81
C MET A 82 -14.80 10.21 -10.18
N TYR A 83 -15.83 9.99 -9.36
CA TYR A 83 -16.47 11.00 -8.55
C TYR A 83 -16.12 10.79 -7.07
N VAL A 84 -15.70 11.87 -6.38
CA VAL A 84 -15.43 11.87 -4.95
C VAL A 84 -16.15 13.06 -4.33
N GLY A 85 -16.98 12.82 -3.31
CA GLY A 85 -17.77 13.88 -2.66
C GLY A 85 -18.69 14.65 -3.64
N GLY A 86 -19.27 13.95 -4.62
CA GLY A 86 -20.14 14.55 -5.65
C GLY A 86 -19.41 15.33 -6.74
N ARG A 87 -18.07 15.38 -6.73
CA ARG A 87 -17.26 16.10 -7.73
C ARG A 87 -16.48 15.11 -8.59
N ARG A 88 -16.50 15.31 -9.91
CA ARG A 88 -15.62 14.57 -10.82
C ARG A 88 -14.19 15.02 -10.61
N ILE A 89 -13.30 14.09 -10.29
CA ILE A 89 -11.88 14.37 -10.06
C ILE A 89 -11.04 14.11 -11.32
N SER A 90 -9.90 14.78 -11.41
CA SER A 90 -8.94 14.64 -12.50
C SER A 90 -7.53 14.71 -11.95
N LEU A 91 -6.70 13.71 -12.24
CA LEU A 91 -5.28 13.68 -11.88
C LEU A 91 -4.50 14.85 -12.49
N LYS A 92 -4.99 15.40 -13.62
CA LYS A 92 -4.40 16.59 -14.25
C LYS A 92 -4.45 17.84 -13.36
N ASN A 93 -5.32 17.86 -12.35
CA ASN A 93 -5.45 18.98 -11.41
C ASN A 93 -4.40 18.92 -10.29
N ILE A 94 -3.67 17.81 -10.16
CA ILE A 94 -2.55 17.66 -9.22
C ILE A 94 -1.34 18.35 -9.86
N LYS A 95 -1.06 19.59 -9.44
CA LYS A 95 -0.03 20.48 -10.01
C LYS A 95 1.15 20.78 -9.08
N MET A 96 1.11 20.28 -7.84
CA MET A 96 2.19 20.44 -6.86
C MET A 96 3.32 19.44 -7.10
N PRO A 97 4.54 19.67 -6.57
CA PRO A 97 5.63 18.70 -6.59
C PRO A 97 5.19 17.32 -6.09
N ILE A 98 5.57 16.26 -6.82
CA ILE A 98 5.22 14.87 -6.49
C ILE A 98 6.47 14.02 -6.33
N PHE A 99 6.55 13.28 -5.23
CA PHE A 99 7.55 12.24 -5.00
C PHE A 99 6.88 10.87 -5.03
N THR A 100 7.19 10.05 -6.04
CA THR A 100 6.65 8.70 -6.20
C THR A 100 7.72 7.68 -5.83
N GLN A 101 7.41 6.80 -4.88
CA GLN A 101 8.26 5.70 -4.45
C GLN A 101 7.66 4.37 -4.90
N VAL A 102 8.48 3.51 -5.51
CA VAL A 102 8.05 2.23 -6.06
C VAL A 102 8.95 1.12 -5.54
N ALA A 103 8.37 0.03 -5.05
CA ALA A 103 9.10 -1.18 -4.68
C ALA A 103 9.11 -2.18 -5.84
N VAL A 104 10.29 -2.64 -6.24
CA VAL A 104 10.44 -3.62 -7.34
C VAL A 104 9.84 -4.98 -6.97
N GLY A 105 9.97 -5.39 -5.71
CA GLY A 105 9.43 -6.66 -5.21
C GLY A 105 8.02 -6.55 -4.62
N ASP A 106 7.31 -5.45 -4.88
CA ASP A 106 5.91 -5.32 -4.46
C ASP A 106 5.02 -6.17 -5.37
N HIS A 107 4.41 -7.18 -4.78
CA HIS A 107 3.49 -8.09 -5.47
C HIS A 107 2.02 -7.72 -5.21
N LEU A 108 1.74 -6.80 -4.29
CA LEU A 108 0.39 -6.30 -4.02
C LEU A 108 0.07 -5.12 -4.94
N VAL A 109 1.03 -4.20 -5.08
CA VAL A 109 0.94 -3.03 -5.94
C VAL A 109 2.22 -2.93 -6.75
N SER A 110 2.28 -3.69 -7.85
CA SER A 110 3.49 -3.81 -8.65
C SER A 110 3.93 -2.48 -9.27
N PRO A 111 5.19 -2.38 -9.74
CA PRO A 111 5.66 -1.20 -10.46
C PRO A 111 4.75 -0.78 -11.62
N GLU A 112 4.19 -1.75 -12.35
CA GLU A 112 3.29 -1.53 -13.49
C GLU A 112 1.97 -0.90 -13.06
N CYS A 113 1.52 -1.14 -11.83
CA CYS A 113 0.35 -0.48 -11.24
C CYS A 113 0.70 0.90 -10.67
N SER A 114 1.87 1.06 -10.07
CA SER A 114 2.27 2.28 -9.35
C SER A 114 2.76 3.39 -10.29
N MET A 115 3.59 3.06 -11.28
CA MET A 115 4.25 4.02 -12.16
C MET A 115 3.29 4.84 -13.04
N PRO A 116 2.20 4.30 -13.61
CA PRO A 116 1.29 5.09 -14.47
C PRO A 116 0.72 6.33 -13.78
N LEU A 117 0.49 6.27 -12.47
CA LEU A 117 -0.03 7.41 -11.70
C LEU A 117 0.94 8.61 -11.74
N HIS A 118 2.24 8.36 -11.66
CA HIS A 118 3.28 9.38 -11.74
C HIS A 118 3.20 10.18 -13.05
N TYR A 119 2.88 9.52 -14.16
CA TYR A 119 2.80 10.17 -15.46
C TYR A 119 1.43 10.83 -15.70
N ALA A 120 0.36 10.31 -15.10
CA ALA A 120 -0.99 10.83 -15.28
C ALA A 120 -1.29 12.13 -14.53
N VAL A 121 -0.54 12.44 -13.46
CA VAL A 121 -0.72 13.71 -12.72
C VAL A 121 -0.24 14.92 -13.55
N GLY A 122 -0.84 16.08 -13.29
CA GLY A 122 -0.55 17.30 -14.03
C GLY A 122 0.69 18.08 -13.58
N SER A 123 1.43 17.64 -12.57
CA SER A 123 2.61 18.35 -12.06
C SER A 123 3.71 18.41 -13.12
N ASP A 124 4.51 19.46 -13.12
CA ASP A 124 5.74 19.54 -13.91
C ASP A 124 6.96 19.13 -13.07
N ASP A 125 6.89 19.30 -11.75
CA ASP A 125 7.89 18.84 -10.80
C ASP A 125 7.51 17.46 -10.27
N LYS A 126 8.23 16.44 -10.75
CA LYS A 126 8.02 15.06 -10.34
C LYS A 126 9.34 14.34 -10.13
N THR A 127 9.44 13.63 -9.02
CA THR A 127 10.55 12.74 -8.71
C THR A 127 10.04 11.31 -8.57
N LEU A 128 10.62 10.38 -9.33
CA LEU A 128 10.35 8.94 -9.21
C LEU A 128 11.57 8.24 -8.61
N ARG A 129 11.35 7.37 -7.63
CA ARG A 129 12.37 6.50 -7.04
C ARG A 129 11.90 5.06 -6.98
N VAL A 130 12.80 4.17 -7.33
CA VAL A 130 12.56 2.72 -7.39
C VAL A 130 13.53 2.04 -6.44
N TYR A 131 13.00 1.19 -5.55
CA TYR A 131 13.78 0.54 -4.50
C TYR A 131 13.68 -0.98 -4.58
N PRO A 132 14.80 -1.72 -4.39
CA PRO A 132 14.82 -3.18 -4.41
C PRO A 132 14.30 -3.76 -3.10
N THR A 133 13.00 -3.58 -2.84
CA THR A 133 12.32 -4.08 -1.64
C THR A 133 10.89 -4.51 -1.99
N GLY A 134 10.19 -5.13 -1.03
CA GLY A 134 8.79 -5.52 -1.15
C GLY A 134 7.85 -4.52 -0.49
N HIS A 135 6.54 -4.80 -0.53
CA HIS A 135 5.47 -3.92 -0.03
C HIS A 135 5.73 -3.38 1.38
N VAL A 136 5.78 -4.27 2.37
CA VAL A 136 6.05 -3.89 3.78
C VAL A 136 7.48 -3.38 3.96
N GLY A 137 8.41 -3.91 3.15
CA GLY A 137 9.82 -3.53 3.18
C GLY A 137 10.07 -2.07 2.82
N MET A 138 9.19 -1.43 2.06
CA MET A 138 9.23 0.01 1.78
C MET A 138 9.17 0.88 3.04
N ILE A 139 8.58 0.38 4.13
CA ILE A 139 8.41 1.13 5.38
C ILE A 139 9.21 0.50 6.53
N ALA A 140 9.12 -0.81 6.71
CA ALA A 140 9.61 -1.48 7.92
C ALA A 140 10.99 -2.14 7.79
N SER A 141 11.64 -2.09 6.61
CA SER A 141 12.96 -2.73 6.43
C SER A 141 14.13 -1.85 6.86
N SER A 142 15.27 -2.46 7.16
CA SER A 142 16.53 -1.74 7.39
C SER A 142 16.93 -0.86 6.19
N LEU A 143 16.66 -1.32 4.96
CA LEU A 143 16.87 -0.53 3.74
C LEU A 143 16.00 0.73 3.75
N SER A 144 14.74 0.61 4.18
CA SER A 144 13.85 1.76 4.28
C SER A 144 14.36 2.82 5.25
N GLN A 145 14.73 2.39 6.46
CA GLN A 145 15.24 3.27 7.51
C GLN A 145 16.55 3.96 7.12
N LYS A 146 17.41 3.29 6.34
CA LYS A 146 18.71 3.84 5.92
C LYS A 146 18.67 4.64 4.63
N LYS A 147 17.68 4.43 3.75
CA LYS A 147 17.66 5.00 2.41
C LYS A 147 16.31 5.59 2.01
N VAL A 148 15.24 4.81 2.03
CA VAL A 148 13.91 5.23 1.50
C VAL A 148 13.37 6.43 2.27
N LEU A 149 13.31 6.34 3.62
CA LEU A 149 12.76 7.42 4.46
C LEU A 149 13.69 8.64 4.53
N PRO A 150 15.03 8.49 4.69
CA PRO A 150 15.94 9.63 4.65
C PRO A 150 15.89 10.40 3.32
N GLU A 151 15.76 9.71 2.18
CA GLU A 151 15.66 10.35 0.87
C GLU A 151 14.35 11.13 0.72
N LEU A 152 13.22 10.57 1.18
CA LEU A 152 11.96 11.30 1.26
C LEU A 152 12.08 12.54 2.15
N GLY A 153 12.72 12.41 3.32
CA GLY A 153 12.94 13.52 4.24
C GLY A 153 13.77 14.64 3.61
N GLN A 154 14.86 14.30 2.92
CA GLN A 154 15.68 15.26 2.19
C GLN A 154 14.91 15.93 1.05
N TRP A 155 14.06 15.18 0.34
CA TRP A 155 13.20 15.74 -0.68
C TRP A 155 12.20 16.73 -0.09
N LEU A 156 11.53 16.38 1.02
CA LEU A 156 10.61 17.28 1.71
C LEU A 156 11.30 18.58 2.14
N ILE A 157 12.49 18.51 2.74
CA ILE A 157 13.26 19.71 3.16
C ILE A 157 13.56 20.63 1.98
N LYS A 158 13.84 20.09 0.79
CA LYS A 158 14.11 20.88 -0.43
C LYS A 158 12.87 21.55 -1.01
N HIS A 159 11.67 21.10 -0.62
CA HIS A 159 10.38 21.59 -1.13
C HIS A 159 9.50 22.15 -0.01
N SER A 160 10.09 22.48 1.15
CA SER A 160 9.45 23.14 2.30
C SER A 160 9.58 24.66 2.23
#